data_AF-I3YEY1-F1
#
_entry.id   AF-I3YEY1-F1
#
_cell.length_a   1.000
_cell.length_b   1.000
_cell.length_c   1.000
_cell.angle_alpha   90.00
_cell.angle_beta   90.00
_cell.angle_gamma   90.00
#
_symmetry.space_group_name_H-M   'P 1'
#
loop_
_entity.id
_entity.type
_entity.pdbx_description
1 polymer ?
#
loop_
_entity_poly.entity_id
_entity_poly.type
_entity_poly.pdbx_seq_one_letter_code
_entity_poly.pdbx_strand_id
1 'polypeptide(L)'
;MSSVIALYEALASAPDDKTRAKVIAEAFERLEERYPHLPDLATQGHVRESELRLQKEIELVRADLKADIEQVRAELRETELRIRKEIEQVRAELKADIEQVRADLRETELRLKKDIEQLRGEIKTDIEQLRGELKTDIERVKTDLLKWIVPLILAQIAATAALVKLL
;
A
#
# COMPACT_ATOMS: atom_id res chain seq x y z
N MET A 1 26.13 19.50 81.78
CA MET A 1 26.70 20.75 81.22
C MET A 1 26.92 20.53 79.72
N SER A 2 26.62 21.49 78.85
CA SER A 2 26.85 21.30 77.41
C SER A 2 28.36 21.08 77.16
N SER A 3 28.74 20.22 76.20
CA SER A 3 30.17 19.94 75.95
C SER A 3 30.95 21.20 75.58
N VAL A 4 30.26 22.21 75.06
CA VAL A 4 30.80 23.53 74.73
C VAL A 4 31.15 24.33 75.98
N ILE A 5 30.32 24.29 77.03
CA ILE A 5 30.60 24.97 78.31
C ILE A 5 31.80 24.30 79.01
N ALA A 6 31.85 22.96 79.01
CA ALA A 6 32.98 22.22 79.59
C ALA A 6 34.31 22.48 78.85
N LEU A 7 34.27 22.61 77.52
CA LEU A 7 35.43 22.99 76.71
C LEU A 7 35.87 24.43 77.01
N TYR A 8 34.94 25.36 77.13
CA TYR A 8 35.24 26.76 77.48
C TYR A 8 35.94 26.87 78.84
N GLU A 9 35.41 26.21 79.87
CA GLU A 9 36.00 26.22 81.22
C GLU A 9 37.40 25.56 81.23
N ALA A 10 37.59 24.46 80.50
CA ALA A 10 38.88 23.80 80.35
C ALA A 10 39.92 24.67 79.63
N LEU A 11 39.51 25.46 78.63
CA LEU A 11 40.39 26.40 77.93
C LEU A 11 40.72 27.63 78.78
N ALA A 12 39.75 28.16 79.53
CA ALA A 12 39.92 29.32 80.40
C ALA A 12 40.83 29.01 81.62
N SER A 13 40.86 27.76 82.06
CA SER A 13 41.63 27.31 83.23
C SER A 13 43.01 26.75 82.87
N ALA A 14 43.38 26.71 81.58
CA ALA A 14 44.62 26.12 81.12
C ALA A 14 45.84 27.05 81.36
N PRO A 15 46.94 26.54 81.96
CA PRO A 15 48.05 27.36 82.43
C PRO A 15 48.97 27.87 81.31
N ASP A 16 49.01 27.21 80.15
CA ASP A 16 49.88 27.56 79.02
C ASP A 16 49.24 27.21 77.66
N ASP A 17 49.87 27.68 76.58
CA ASP A 17 49.41 27.44 75.20
C ASP A 17 49.42 25.95 74.84
N LYS A 18 50.38 25.18 75.39
CA LYS A 18 50.52 23.76 75.12
C LYS A 18 49.35 22.95 75.71
N THR A 19 48.94 23.28 76.93
CA THR A 19 47.78 22.65 77.57
C THR A 19 46.49 23.04 76.87
N ARG A 20 46.35 24.31 76.44
CA ARG A 20 45.23 24.74 75.60
C ARG A 20 45.16 23.96 74.29
N ALA A 21 46.27 23.80 73.57
CA ALA A 21 46.33 23.03 72.33
C ALA A 21 45.91 21.56 72.54
N LYS A 22 46.30 20.95 73.67
CA LYS A 22 45.91 19.58 74.02
C LYS A 22 44.41 19.45 74.31
N VAL A 23 43.84 20.39 75.07
CA VAL A 23 42.39 20.44 75.35
C VAL A 23 41.59 20.60 74.04
N ILE A 24 42.08 21.39 73.09
CA ILE A 24 41.48 21.54 71.75
C ILE A 24 41.54 20.21 70.98
N ALA A 25 42.69 19.54 70.95
CA ALA A 25 42.86 18.27 70.24
C ALA A 25 41.93 17.17 70.79
N GLU A 26 41.87 16.99 72.13
CA GLU A 26 40.97 16.02 72.77
C GLU A 26 39.49 16.32 72.50
N ALA A 27 39.12 17.60 72.35
CA ALA A 27 37.76 17.99 72.01
C ALA A 27 37.39 17.64 70.56
N PHE A 28 38.32 17.78 69.62
CA PHE A 28 38.13 17.37 68.23
C PHE A 28 38.08 15.83 68.09
N GLU A 29 38.92 15.09 68.82
CA GLU A 29 38.91 13.63 68.82
C GLU A 29 37.58 13.06 69.33
N ARG A 30 37.03 13.62 70.43
CA ARG A 30 35.68 13.26 70.92
C ARG A 30 34.56 13.65 69.96
N LEU A 31 34.73 14.71 69.17
CA LEU A 31 33.76 15.12 68.16
C LEU A 31 33.74 14.13 66.99
N GLU A 32 34.92 13.69 66.56
CA GLU A 32 35.11 12.72 65.48
C GLU A 32 34.59 11.33 65.87
N GLU A 33 34.86 10.86 67.10
CA GLU A 33 34.27 9.62 67.64
C GLU A 33 32.73 9.68 67.73
N ARG A 34 32.19 10.86 68.07
CA ARG A 34 30.74 11.05 68.21
C ARG A 34 30.02 11.12 66.87
N TYR A 35 30.71 11.56 65.81
CA TYR A 35 30.16 11.69 64.46
C TYR A 35 31.15 11.16 63.40
N PRO A 36 31.36 9.84 63.32
CA PRO A 36 32.34 9.23 62.42
C PRO A 36 32.03 9.43 60.93
N HIS A 37 30.81 9.85 60.60
CA HIS A 37 30.34 10.11 59.23
C HIS A 37 30.48 11.58 58.79
N LEU A 38 30.96 12.48 59.67
CA LEU A 38 31.22 13.89 59.29
C LEU A 38 32.07 14.05 58.02
N PRO A 39 33.12 13.24 57.79
CA PRO A 39 33.91 13.32 56.56
C PRO A 39 33.13 12.96 55.28
N ASP A 40 32.10 12.13 55.40
CA ASP A 40 31.30 11.63 54.26
C ASP A 40 30.12 12.55 53.89
N LEU A 41 29.88 13.61 54.67
CA LEU A 41 28.78 14.51 54.42
C LEU A 41 29.04 15.38 53.18
N ALA A 42 28.05 15.43 52.29
CA ALA A 42 28.04 16.40 51.20
C ALA A 42 28.01 17.82 51.78
N THR A 43 29.00 18.63 51.41
CA THR A 43 29.01 20.05 51.76
C THR A 43 27.95 20.78 50.93
N GLN A 44 27.56 21.99 51.37
CA GLN A 44 26.73 22.88 50.56
C GLN A 44 27.33 23.13 49.17
N GLY A 45 28.67 23.14 49.06
CA GLY A 45 29.38 23.21 47.79
C GLY A 45 29.11 22.00 46.88
N HIS A 46 29.24 20.78 47.41
CA HIS A 46 28.97 19.55 46.65
C HIS A 46 27.52 19.47 46.15
N VAL A 47 26.56 19.89 46.98
CA VAL A 47 25.14 19.92 46.61
C VAL A 47 24.90 20.95 45.51
N ARG A 48 25.44 22.16 45.63
CA ARG A 48 25.29 23.22 44.63
C ARG A 48 25.94 22.85 43.29
N GLU A 49 27.11 22.23 43.32
CA GLU A 49 27.77 21.73 42.11
C GLU A 49 26.91 20.66 41.41
N SER A 50 26.36 19.72 42.18
CA SER A 50 25.48 18.68 41.67
C SER A 50 24.18 19.26 41.10
N GLU A 51 23.59 20.26 41.76
CA GLU A 51 22.41 20.98 41.27
C GLU A 51 22.68 21.66 39.93
N LEU A 52 23.80 22.41 39.82
CA LEU A 52 24.19 23.08 38.60
C LEU A 52 24.46 22.08 37.46
N ARG A 53 25.11 20.95 37.77
CA ARG A 53 25.35 19.88 36.79
C ARG A 53 24.02 19.30 36.29
N LEU A 54 23.10 18.98 37.20
CA LEU A 54 21.78 18.45 36.84
C LEU A 54 20.94 19.47 36.05
N GLN A 55 20.98 20.75 36.40
CA GLN A 55 20.31 21.80 35.62
C GLN A 55 20.83 21.82 34.18
N LYS A 56 22.16 21.77 34.01
CA LYS A 56 22.78 21.70 32.68
C LYS A 56 22.39 20.44 31.91
N GLU A 57 22.41 19.27 32.55
CA GLU A 57 21.98 18.01 31.93
C GLU A 57 20.51 18.06 31.51
N ILE A 58 19.63 18.63 32.33
CA ILE A 58 18.22 18.82 31.99
C ILE A 58 18.05 19.76 30.79
N GLU A 59 18.81 20.86 30.73
CA GLU A 59 18.78 21.78 29.59
C GLU A 59 19.26 21.10 28.30
N LEU A 60 20.33 20.30 28.37
CA LEU A 60 20.82 19.52 27.24
C LEU A 60 19.76 18.52 26.74
N VAL A 61 19.21 17.71 27.65
CA VAL A 61 18.17 16.73 27.30
C VAL A 61 16.93 17.42 26.71
N ARG A 62 16.54 18.60 27.22
CA ARG A 62 15.42 19.37 26.65
C ARG A 62 15.74 19.90 25.25
N ALA A 63 16.97 20.33 25.00
CA ALA A 63 17.40 20.78 23.68
C ALA A 63 17.40 19.61 22.68
N ASP A 64 17.94 18.46 23.08
CA ASP A 64 17.99 17.24 22.28
C ASP A 64 16.57 16.75 21.95
N LEU A 65 15.68 16.64 22.96
CA LEU A 65 14.29 16.26 22.71
C LEU A 65 13.58 17.21 21.76
N LYS A 66 13.85 18.51 21.85
CA LYS A 66 13.26 19.50 20.94
C LYS A 66 13.77 19.30 19.51
N ALA A 67 15.05 19.00 19.33
CA ALA A 67 15.62 18.70 18.03
C ALA A 67 15.00 17.42 17.44
N ASP A 68 14.91 16.35 18.24
CA ASP A 68 14.31 15.08 17.82
C ASP A 68 12.84 15.25 17.43
N ILE A 69 12.07 16.02 18.21
CA ILE A 69 10.66 16.31 17.89
C ILE A 69 10.54 17.05 16.55
N GLU A 70 11.39 18.04 16.30
CA GLU A 70 11.36 18.78 15.02
C GLU A 70 11.82 17.90 13.86
N GLN A 71 12.80 17.03 14.06
CA GLN A 71 13.22 16.04 13.05
C GLN A 71 12.08 15.08 12.71
N VAL A 72 11.45 14.46 13.70
CA VAL A 72 10.31 13.54 13.49
C VAL A 72 9.15 14.27 12.80
N ARG A 73 8.88 15.53 13.14
CA ARG A 73 7.87 16.34 12.44
C ARG A 73 8.23 16.62 10.99
N ALA A 74 9.50 16.85 10.68
CA ALA A 74 9.96 17.04 9.31
C ALA A 74 9.81 15.74 8.49
N GLU A 75 10.26 14.62 9.03
CA GLU A 75 10.12 13.29 8.39
C GLU A 75 8.64 12.91 8.19
N LEU A 76 7.77 13.22 9.16
CA LEU A 76 6.33 12.99 9.02
C LEU A 76 5.72 13.83 7.90
N ARG A 77 6.11 15.11 7.76
CA ARG A 77 5.64 15.97 6.67
C ARG A 77 6.12 15.47 5.32
N GLU A 78 7.38 15.04 5.23
CA GLU A 78 7.93 14.50 3.99
C GLU A 78 7.21 13.22 3.56
N THR A 79 7.00 12.29 4.49
CA THR A 79 6.26 11.05 4.22
C THR A 79 4.81 11.32 3.83
N GLU A 80 4.12 12.26 4.48
CA GLU A 80 2.77 12.67 4.09
C GLU A 80 2.73 13.23 2.66
N LEU A 81 3.68 14.10 2.29
CA LEU A 81 3.78 14.66 0.93
C LEU A 81 4.06 13.57 -0.10
N ARG A 82 4.96 12.62 0.21
CA ARG A 82 5.27 11.48 -0.67
C ARG A 82 4.03 10.62 -0.90
N ILE A 83 3.31 10.25 0.16
CA ILE A 83 2.09 9.44 0.06
C ILE A 83 1.02 10.17 -0.74
N ARG A 84 0.82 11.48 -0.52
CA ARG A 84 -0.14 12.28 -1.33
C ARG A 84 0.22 12.23 -2.81
N LYS A 85 1.50 12.36 -3.16
CA LYS A 85 1.97 12.28 -4.55
C LYS A 85 1.74 10.89 -5.15
N GLU A 86 2.06 9.83 -4.42
CA GLU A 86 1.82 8.44 -4.85
C GLU A 86 0.32 8.18 -5.08
N ILE A 87 -0.55 8.66 -4.19
CA ILE A 87 -2.01 8.53 -4.35
C ILE A 87 -2.49 9.24 -5.62
N GLU A 88 -2.04 10.47 -5.88
CA GLU A 88 -2.41 11.21 -7.08
C GLU A 88 -1.88 10.52 -8.35
N GLN A 89 -0.67 9.98 -8.32
CA GLN A 89 -0.12 9.21 -9.43
C GLN A 89 -0.95 7.96 -9.72
N VAL A 90 -1.23 7.13 -8.70
CA VAL A 90 -2.04 5.91 -8.86
C VAL A 90 -3.45 6.24 -9.36
N ARG A 91 -4.06 7.34 -8.89
CA ARG A 91 -5.35 7.81 -9.40
C ARG A 91 -5.30 8.19 -10.88
N ALA A 92 -4.23 8.87 -11.31
CA ALA A 92 -4.04 9.25 -12.70
C ALA A 92 -3.83 8.02 -13.59
N GLU A 93 -2.99 7.07 -13.17
CA GLU A 93 -2.75 5.79 -13.84
C GLU A 93 -4.05 4.99 -13.98
N LEU A 94 -4.80 4.80 -12.88
CA LEU A 94 -6.06 4.08 -12.92
C LEU A 94 -7.10 4.73 -13.83
N LYS A 95 -7.14 6.07 -13.89
CA LYS A 95 -8.03 6.78 -14.81
C LYS A 95 -7.63 6.54 -16.26
N ALA A 96 -6.34 6.54 -16.56
CA ALA A 96 -5.84 6.25 -17.91
C ALA A 96 -6.17 4.81 -18.31
N ASP A 97 -5.95 3.84 -17.42
CA ASP A 97 -6.28 2.43 -17.66
C ASP A 97 -7.77 2.22 -17.92
N ILE A 98 -8.64 2.87 -17.13
CA ILE A 98 -10.10 2.81 -17.34
C ILE A 98 -10.49 3.36 -18.72
N GLU A 99 -9.91 4.49 -19.15
CA GLU A 99 -10.20 5.05 -20.46
C GLU A 99 -9.66 4.18 -21.60
N GLN A 100 -8.48 3.56 -21.42
CA GLN A 100 -7.93 2.60 -22.38
C GLN A 100 -8.84 1.37 -22.53
N VAL A 101 -9.25 0.74 -21.42
CA VAL A 101 -10.15 -0.41 -21.45
C VAL A 101 -11.49 -0.06 -22.11
N ARG A 102 -12.02 1.15 -21.86
CA ARG A 102 -13.23 1.63 -22.53
C ARG A 102 -13.05 1.79 -24.04
N ALA A 103 -11.89 2.27 -24.47
CA ALA A 103 -11.58 2.41 -25.89
C ALA A 103 -11.47 1.03 -26.56
N ASP A 104 -10.72 0.11 -25.97
CA ASP A 104 -10.53 -1.26 -26.47
C ASP A 104 -11.87 -2.02 -26.56
N LEU A 105 -12.75 -1.83 -25.56
CA LEU A 105 -14.09 -2.43 -25.56
C LEU A 105 -14.93 -1.88 -26.72
N ARG A 106 -14.94 -0.57 -26.94
CA ARG A 106 -15.66 0.05 -28.06
C ARG A 106 -15.14 -0.42 -29.41
N GLU A 107 -13.82 -0.55 -29.56
CA GLU A 107 -13.21 -1.08 -30.78
C GLU A 107 -13.67 -2.53 -31.02
N THR A 108 -13.62 -3.36 -29.98
CA THR A 108 -14.07 -4.75 -30.05
C THR A 108 -15.55 -4.86 -30.42
N GLU A 109 -16.41 -4.04 -29.82
CA GLU A 109 -17.84 -3.99 -30.15
C GLU A 109 -18.08 -3.59 -31.61
N LEU A 110 -17.37 -2.59 -32.12
CA LEU A 110 -17.48 -2.16 -33.51
C LEU A 110 -17.02 -3.25 -34.48
N ARG A 111 -15.90 -3.91 -34.17
CA ARG A 111 -15.39 -5.04 -34.96
C ARG A 111 -16.40 -6.18 -35.01
N LEU A 112 -16.95 -6.57 -33.86
CA LEU A 112 -17.95 -7.64 -33.80
C LEU A 112 -19.24 -7.28 -34.57
N LYS A 113 -19.69 -6.02 -34.51
CA LYS A 113 -20.83 -5.57 -35.34
C LYS A 113 -20.55 -5.71 -36.82
N LYS A 114 -19.36 -5.30 -37.27
CA LYS A 114 -18.94 -5.44 -38.67
C LYS A 114 -18.86 -6.90 -39.09
N ASP A 115 -18.26 -7.76 -38.26
CA ASP A 115 -18.16 -9.20 -38.54
C ASP A 115 -19.55 -9.84 -38.64
N ILE A 116 -20.49 -9.46 -37.76
CA ILE A 116 -21.89 -9.92 -37.82
C ILE A 116 -22.59 -9.44 -39.10
N GLU A 117 -22.41 -8.18 -39.51
CA GLU A 117 -22.99 -7.65 -40.75
C GLU A 117 -22.43 -8.36 -41.98
N GLN A 118 -21.12 -8.60 -42.01
CA GLN A 118 -20.46 -9.34 -43.08
C GLN A 118 -21.00 -10.77 -43.18
N LEU A 119 -21.03 -11.52 -42.07
CA LEU A 119 -21.57 -12.89 -42.04
C LEU A 119 -23.04 -12.94 -42.48
N ARG A 120 -23.87 -11.94 -42.08
CA ARG A 120 -25.25 -11.85 -42.55
C ARG A 120 -25.34 -11.63 -44.07
N GLY A 121 -24.42 -10.84 -44.62
CA GLY A 121 -24.31 -10.63 -46.07
C GLY A 121 -23.93 -11.90 -46.80
N GLU A 122 -22.87 -12.58 -46.35
CA GLU A 122 -22.39 -13.85 -46.89
C GLU A 122 -23.50 -14.91 -46.88
N ILE A 123 -24.17 -15.12 -45.74
CA ILE A 123 -25.28 -16.07 -45.62
C ILE A 123 -26.42 -15.73 -46.59
N LYS A 124 -26.74 -14.45 -46.78
CA LYS A 124 -27.80 -14.04 -47.72
C LYS A 124 -27.42 -14.39 -49.16
N THR A 125 -26.18 -14.11 -49.56
CA THR A 125 -25.66 -14.45 -50.88
C THR A 125 -25.65 -15.96 -51.10
N ASP A 126 -25.20 -16.74 -50.12
CA ASP A 126 -25.20 -18.21 -50.19
C ASP A 126 -26.64 -18.76 -50.36
N ILE A 127 -27.61 -18.21 -49.63
CA ILE A 127 -29.03 -18.59 -49.77
C ILE A 127 -29.56 -18.26 -51.18
N GLU A 128 -29.23 -17.09 -51.73
CA GLU A 128 -29.64 -16.69 -53.08
C GLU A 128 -29.02 -17.59 -54.15
N GLN A 129 -27.74 -17.93 -54.00
CA GLN A 129 -27.04 -18.86 -54.89
C GLN A 129 -27.65 -20.26 -54.84
N LEU A 130 -27.83 -20.84 -53.65
CA LEU A 130 -28.44 -22.17 -53.48
C LEU A 130 -29.86 -22.22 -54.06
N ARG A 131 -30.65 -21.14 -53.91
CA ARG A 131 -31.99 -21.05 -54.53
C ARG A 131 -31.91 -21.05 -56.06
N GLY A 132 -30.93 -20.35 -56.63
CA GLY A 132 -30.70 -20.32 -58.08
C GLY A 132 -30.27 -21.68 -58.63
N GLU A 133 -29.34 -22.34 -57.95
CA GLU A 133 -28.87 -23.70 -58.27
C GLU A 133 -30.05 -24.69 -58.22
N LEU A 134 -30.84 -24.70 -57.14
CA LEU A 134 -32.00 -25.57 -57.00
C LEU A 134 -33.05 -25.34 -58.10
N LYS A 135 -33.31 -24.08 -58.47
CA LYS A 135 -34.26 -23.76 -59.56
C LYS A 135 -33.77 -24.34 -60.89
N THR A 136 -32.48 -24.19 -61.18
CA THR A 136 -31.84 -24.71 -62.40
C THR A 136 -31.92 -26.24 -62.44
N ASP A 137 -31.65 -26.91 -61.31
CA ASP A 137 -31.76 -28.36 -61.21
C ASP A 137 -33.20 -28.85 -61.40
N ILE A 138 -34.19 -28.16 -60.85
CA ILE A 138 -35.61 -28.47 -61.09
C ILE A 138 -35.97 -28.34 -62.58
N GLU A 139 -35.53 -27.30 -63.25
CA GLU A 139 -35.77 -27.10 -64.70
C GLU A 139 -35.09 -28.19 -65.54
N ARG A 140 -33.88 -28.60 -65.16
CA ARG A 140 -33.16 -29.71 -65.80
C ARG A 140 -33.93 -31.03 -65.64
N VAL A 141 -34.33 -31.38 -64.42
CA VAL A 141 -35.12 -32.60 -64.14
C VAL A 141 -36.44 -32.60 -64.90
N LYS A 142 -37.17 -31.47 -64.93
CA LYS A 142 -38.41 -31.34 -65.72
C LYS A 142 -38.16 -31.58 -67.21
N THR A 143 -37.10 -30.98 -67.75
CA THR A 143 -36.74 -31.11 -69.17
C THR A 143 -36.37 -32.55 -69.49
N ASP A 144 -35.58 -33.21 -68.63
CA ASP A 144 -35.18 -34.59 -68.82
C ASP A 144 -36.37 -35.55 -68.72
N LEU A 145 -37.30 -35.33 -67.79
CA LEU A 145 -38.56 -36.08 -67.73
C LEU A 145 -39.38 -35.93 -69.02
N LEU A 146 -39.52 -34.71 -69.54
CA LEU A 146 -40.23 -34.47 -70.80
C LEU A 146 -39.57 -35.18 -71.99
N LYS A 147 -38.23 -35.16 -72.07
CA LYS A 147 -37.47 -35.88 -73.10
C LYS A 147 -37.78 -37.37 -73.12
N TRP A 148 -38.05 -38.00 -71.98
CA TRP A 148 -38.36 -39.43 -71.89
C TRP A 148 -39.87 -39.75 -72.00
N ILE A 149 -40.73 -38.93 -71.39
CA ILE A 149 -42.17 -39.17 -71.36
C ILE A 149 -42.81 -38.93 -72.73
N VAL A 150 -42.40 -37.90 -73.47
CA VAL A 150 -43.02 -37.56 -74.76
C VAL A 150 -42.86 -38.70 -75.79
N PRO A 151 -41.66 -39.26 -76.04
CA PRO A 151 -41.50 -40.43 -76.92
C PRO A 151 -42.25 -41.65 -76.41
N LEU A 152 -42.30 -41.88 -75.09
CA LEU A 152 -43.00 -43.02 -74.50
C LEU A 152 -44.50 -42.95 -74.78
N ILE A 153 -45.14 -41.79 -74.58
CA ILE A 153 -46.56 -41.58 -74.87
C ILE A 153 -46.83 -41.74 -76.36
N LEU A 154 -45.99 -41.18 -77.23
CA LEU A 154 -46.14 -41.34 -78.68
C LEU A 154 -46.04 -42.81 -79.11
N ALA A 155 -45.09 -43.56 -78.54
CA ALA A 155 -44.96 -44.99 -78.78
C ALA A 155 -46.18 -45.78 -78.29
N GLN A 156 -46.73 -45.45 -77.11
CA GLN A 156 -47.96 -46.05 -76.60
C GLN A 156 -49.15 -45.78 -77.52
N ILE A 157 -49.34 -44.54 -77.97
CA ILE A 157 -50.44 -44.17 -78.89
C ILE A 157 -50.32 -44.95 -80.20
N ALA A 158 -49.12 -45.03 -80.78
CA ALA A 158 -48.86 -45.79 -82.00
C ALA A 158 -49.15 -47.29 -81.80
N ALA A 159 -48.74 -47.87 -80.67
CA ALA A 159 -49.01 -49.26 -80.33
C ALA A 159 -50.52 -49.53 -80.16
N THR A 160 -51.27 -48.65 -79.48
CA THR A 160 -52.72 -48.79 -79.33
C THR A 160 -53.46 -48.67 -80.65
N ALA A 161 -53.04 -47.77 -81.55
CA ALA A 161 -53.64 -47.61 -82.86
C ALA A 161 -53.41 -48.84 -83.75
N ALA A 162 -52.22 -49.45 -83.68
CA ALA A 162 -51.91 -50.70 -84.38
C ALA A 162 -52.78 -51.87 -83.86
N LEU A 163 -52.96 -51.98 -82.54
CA LEU A 163 -53.82 -52.98 -81.91
C LEU A 163 -55.29 -52.87 -82.35
N VAL A 164 -55.86 -51.66 -82.36
CA VAL A 164 -57.25 -51.43 -82.80
C VAL A 164 -57.45 -51.80 -84.27
N LYS A 165 -56.43 -51.64 -85.13
CA LYS A 165 -56.50 -52.01 -86.55
C LYS A 165 -56.42 -53.52 -86.80
N LEU A 166 -55.90 -54.29 -85.83
CA LEU A 166 -55.74 -55.74 -85.90
C LEU A 166 -56.94 -56.53 -85.33
N LEU A 167 -57.85 -55.85 -84.62
CA LEU A 167 -59.13 -56.37 -84.13
C LEU A 167 -60.25 -56.10 -85.15
#